data_AF-A0A3A5A4I4-F1
#
_entry.id   AF-A0A3A5A4I4-F1
#
_cell.length_a   1.000
_cell.length_b   1.000
_cell.length_c   1.000
_cell.angle_alpha   90.00
_cell.angle_beta   90.00
_cell.angle_gamma   90.00
#
_symmetry.space_group_name_H-M   'P 1'
#
loop_
_entity.id
_entity.type
_entity.pdbx_description
1 polymer ?
#
loop_
_entity_poly.entity_id
_entity_poly.type
_entity_poly.pdbx_seq_one_letter_code
_entity_poly.pdbx_strand_id
1 'polypeptide(L)'
;MAKKEQQPQPTFEAALKRLEGVLDSLEHGDLALEESLAAFEEGVRLVRFCQQKLDEVERRVELLLKDDAGRFITRPFPEEEAEGN
;
A
#
# COMPACT_ATOMS: atom_id res chain seq x y z
N MET A 1 -29.03 8.38 -19.92
CA MET A 1 -28.13 8.28 -18.75
C MET A 1 -27.05 7.27 -19.09
N ALA A 2 -25.82 7.71 -19.37
CA ALA A 2 -24.72 6.83 -19.75
C ALA A 2 -24.18 6.11 -18.51
N LYS A 3 -24.25 4.77 -18.51
CA LYS A 3 -23.64 3.91 -17.50
C LYS A 3 -22.13 4.10 -17.61
N LYS A 4 -21.51 4.82 -16.66
CA LYS A 4 -20.05 4.95 -16.57
C LYS A 4 -19.52 3.58 -16.16
N GLU A 5 -18.93 2.86 -17.11
CA GLU A 5 -18.26 1.58 -16.85
C GLU A 5 -17.20 1.81 -15.77
N GLN A 6 -17.45 1.23 -14.60
CA GLN A 6 -16.49 1.25 -13.50
C GLN A 6 -15.35 0.31 -13.89
N GLN A 7 -14.29 0.90 -14.44
CA GLN A 7 -13.00 0.23 -14.56
C GLN A 7 -12.62 -0.33 -13.19
N PRO A 8 -12.29 -1.63 -13.06
CA PRO A 8 -11.91 -2.21 -11.80
C PRO A 8 -10.68 -1.47 -11.27
N GLN A 9 -10.77 -0.98 -10.03
CA GLN A 9 -9.64 -0.35 -9.35
C GLN A 9 -8.50 -1.38 -9.22
N PRO A 10 -7.24 -0.99 -9.45
CA PRO A 10 -6.11 -1.91 -9.31
C PRO A 10 -6.01 -2.44 -7.87
N THR A 11 -5.44 -3.63 -7.68
CA THR A 11 -5.08 -4.11 -6.33
C THR A 11 -3.81 -3.42 -5.85
N PHE A 12 -3.51 -3.52 -4.54
CA PHE A 12 -2.27 -2.98 -3.98
C PHE A 12 -1.04 -3.58 -4.66
N GLU A 13 -1.02 -4.91 -4.81
CA GLU A 13 0.09 -5.66 -5.41
C GLU A 13 0.27 -5.30 -6.89
N ALA A 14 -0.83 -5.11 -7.62
CA ALA A 14 -0.77 -4.68 -9.01
C ALA A 14 -0.22 -3.26 -9.16
N ALA A 15 -0.64 -2.34 -8.28
CA ALA A 15 -0.14 -0.97 -8.27
C ALA A 15 1.33 -0.89 -7.87
N LEU A 16 1.75 -1.68 -6.88
CA LEU A 16 3.15 -1.76 -6.45
C LEU A 16 4.05 -2.31 -7.57
N LYS A 17 3.65 -3.41 -8.20
CA LYS A 17 4.37 -3.98 -9.35
C LYS A 17 4.47 -2.99 -10.51
N ARG A 18 3.41 -2.22 -10.76
CA ARG A 18 3.43 -1.18 -11.79
C ARG A 18 4.41 -0.06 -11.42
N LEU A 19 4.46 0.35 -10.15
CA LEU A 19 5.38 1.37 -9.65
C LEU A 19 6.83 0.93 -9.82
N GLU A 20 7.16 -0.32 -9.50
CA GLU A 20 8.48 -0.91 -9.74
C GLU A 20 8.88 -0.79 -11.23
N GLY A 21 7.99 -1.17 -12.15
CA GLY A 21 8.28 -1.04 -13.59
C GLY A 21 8.43 0.41 -14.07
N VAL A 22 7.72 1.36 -13.45
CA VAL A 22 7.91 2.80 -13.72
C VAL A 22 9.29 3.26 -13.25
N LEU A 23 9.71 2.85 -12.04
CA LEU A 23 11.03 3.19 -11.50
C LEU A 23 12.14 2.60 -12.37
N ASP A 24 12.03 1.32 -12.74
CA ASP A 24 12.96 0.67 -13.67
C ASP A 24 13.07 1.51 -14.95
N SER A 25 11.94 1.89 -15.55
CA SER A 25 11.95 2.66 -16.80
C SER A 25 12.64 4.02 -16.66
N LEU A 26 12.48 4.70 -15.52
CA LEU A 26 13.14 5.97 -15.21
C LEU A 26 14.65 5.80 -14.96
N GLU A 27 15.06 4.69 -14.33
CA GLU A 27 16.47 4.39 -14.01
C GLU A 27 17.27 3.99 -15.24
N HIS A 28 16.65 3.36 -16.25
CA HIS A 28 17.34 2.99 -17.50
C HIS A 28 17.78 4.22 -18.31
N GLY A 29 17.14 5.38 -18.13
CA GLY A 29 17.58 6.66 -18.71
C GLY A 29 17.41 6.81 -20.23
N ASP A 30 16.78 5.84 -20.90
CA ASP A 30 16.56 5.83 -22.36
C ASP A 30 15.24 6.52 -22.79
N LEU A 31 14.48 7.07 -21.84
CA LEU A 31 13.20 7.73 -22.10
C LEU A 31 13.40 9.15 -22.65
N ALA A 32 12.56 9.54 -23.61
CA ALA A 32 12.45 10.95 -23.99
C ALA A 32 11.95 11.81 -22.80
N LEU A 33 12.12 13.13 -22.89
CA LEU A 33 11.72 14.05 -21.81
C LEU A 33 10.22 13.93 -21.48
N GLU A 34 9.38 13.90 -22.51
CA GLU A 34 7.93 13.78 -22.38
C GLU A 34 7.53 12.43 -21.76
N GLU A 35 8.22 11.35 -22.12
CA GLU A 35 7.99 10.01 -21.58
C GLU A 35 8.44 9.91 -20.12
N SER A 36 9.57 10.54 -19.79
CA SER A 36 10.07 10.64 -18.41
C SER A 36 9.08 11.40 -17.52
N LEU A 37 8.49 12.48 -18.03
CA LEU A 37 7.48 13.23 -17.30
C LEU A 37 6.21 12.41 -17.09
N ALA A 38 5.75 11.69 -18.11
CA ALA A 38 4.58 10.82 -18.01
C ALA A 38 4.80 9.66 -17.02
N ALA A 39 5.98 9.03 -17.05
CA ALA A 39 6.38 7.99 -16.12
C ALA A 39 6.42 8.53 -14.68
N PHE A 40 6.98 9.71 -14.46
CA PHE A 40 7.01 10.36 -13.15
C PHE A 40 5.59 10.64 -12.62
N GLU A 41 4.71 11.22 -13.44
CA GLU A 41 3.31 11.46 -13.06
C GLU A 41 2.56 10.17 -12.73
N GLU A 42 2.80 9.10 -13.48
CA GLU A 42 2.28 7.78 -13.17
C GLU A 42 2.80 7.27 -11.82
N GLY A 43 4.11 7.35 -11.59
CA GLY A 43 4.73 6.95 -10.33
C GLY A 43 4.14 7.68 -9.13
N VAL A 44 3.95 9.00 -9.21
CA VAL A 44 3.31 9.81 -8.15
C VAL A 44 1.89 9.34 -7.87
N ARG A 45 1.11 9.01 -8.91
CA ARG A 45 -0.25 8.48 -8.73
C ARG A 45 -0.25 7.12 -8.05
N LEU A 46 0.66 6.23 -8.43
CA LEU A 46 0.79 4.89 -7.85
C LEU A 46 1.21 4.94 -6.39
N VAL A 47 2.20 5.78 -6.03
CA VAL A 47 2.62 5.99 -4.64
C VAL A 47 1.44 6.45 -3.78
N ARG A 48 0.66 7.44 -4.25
CA ARG A 48 -0.52 7.93 -3.53
C ARG A 48 -1.57 6.84 -3.35
N PHE A 49 -1.79 6.03 -4.38
CA PHE A 49 -2.72 4.91 -4.29
C PHE A 49 -2.26 3.87 -3.26
N CYS A 50 -1.00 3.47 -3.28
CA CYS A 50 -0.43 2.50 -2.34
C CYS A 50 -0.54 3.02 -0.90
N GLN A 51 -0.19 4.29 -0.65
CA GLN A 51 -0.31 4.90 0.67
C GLN A 51 -1.77 4.87 1.18
N GLN A 52 -2.72 5.28 0.33
CA GLN A 52 -4.14 5.25 0.70
C GLN A 52 -4.63 3.85 1.08
N LYS A 53 -4.14 2.81 0.38
CA LYS A 53 -4.48 1.42 0.69
C LYS A 53 -3.87 0.95 2.00
N LEU A 54 -2.63 1.33 2.30
CA LEU A 54 -2.00 1.05 3.58
C LEU A 54 -2.76 1.74 4.72
N ASP A 55 -3.13 3.03 4.56
CA ASP A 55 -3.89 3.78 5.57
C ASP A 55 -5.29 3.17 5.81
N GLU A 56 -5.92 2.60 4.78
CA GLU A 56 -7.19 1.88 4.90
C GLU A 56 -7.03 0.58 5.72
N VAL A 57 -5.96 -0.18 5.46
CA VAL A 57 -5.64 -1.41 6.18
C VAL A 57 -5.27 -1.11 7.63
N GLU A 58 -4.43 -0.11 7.88
CA GLU A 58 -4.02 0.30 9.22
C GLU A 58 -5.23 0.67 10.09
N ARG A 59 -6.13 1.51 9.57
CA ARG A 59 -7.38 1.85 10.27
C ARG A 59 -8.23 0.64 10.59
N ARG A 60 -8.31 -0.33 9.66
CA ARG A 60 -9.05 -1.57 9.89
C ARG A 60 -8.39 -2.42 10.97
N VAL A 61 -7.07 -2.52 10.99
CA VAL A 61 -6.31 -3.22 12.04
C VAL A 61 -6.54 -2.55 13.40
N GLU A 62 -6.48 -1.22 13.47
CA GLU A 62 -6.76 -0.49 14.71
C GLU A 62 -8.16 -0.79 15.25
N LEU A 63 -9.18 -0.82 14.39
CA LEU A 63 -10.55 -1.14 14.81
C LEU A 63 -10.67 -2.58 15.34
N LEU A 64 -9.91 -3.53 14.79
CA LEU A 64 -9.92 -4.92 15.25
C LEU A 64 -9.20 -5.12 16.59
N LEU A 65 -8.19 -4.28 16.86
CA LEU A 65 -7.38 -4.36 18.07
C LEU A 65 -7.93 -3.52 19.23
N LYS A 66 -8.93 -2.67 19.01
CA LYS A 66 -9.55 -1.87 20.07
C LYS A 66 -10.71 -2.64 20.72
N ASP A 67 -10.76 -2.66 22.06
CA ASP A 67 -11.88 -3.18 22.84
C ASP A 67 -13.10 -2.23 22.78
N ASP A 68 -14.24 -2.63 23.38
CA ASP A 68 -15.46 -1.80 23.44
C ASP A 68 -15.26 -0.43 24.12
N ALA A 69 -14.16 -0.25 24.85
CA ALA A 69 -13.75 1.00 25.50
C ALA A 69 -12.68 1.78 24.70
N GLY A 70 -12.33 1.35 23.49
CA GLY A 70 -11.35 1.99 22.61
C GLY A 70 -9.89 1.75 22.97
N ARG A 71 -9.59 0.82 23.88
CA ARG A 71 -8.22 0.49 24.31
C ARG A 71 -7.64 -0.62 23.46
N PHE A 72 -6.37 -0.53 23.12
CA PHE A 72 -5.68 -1.62 22.43
C PHE A 72 -5.64 -2.89 23.30
N ILE A 73 -6.04 -4.01 22.71
CA ILE A 73 -5.93 -5.34 23.28
C ILE A 73 -4.46 -5.73 23.19
N THR A 74 -3.74 -5.57 24.30
CA THR A 74 -2.40 -6.13 24.45
C THR A 74 -2.52 -7.52 25.07
N ARG A 75 -1.81 -8.49 24.52
CA ARG A 75 -1.57 -9.77 25.20
C ARG A 75 -0.11 -9.80 25.64
N PRO A 76 0.19 -10.25 26.86
CA PRO A 76 1.56 -10.55 27.24
C PRO A 76 2.16 -11.46 26.17
N PHE A 77 3.38 -11.15 25.72
CA PHE A 77 4.14 -12.15 24.96
C PHE A 77 4.29 -13.37 25.87
N PRO A 78 4.00 -14.59 25.38
CA PRO A 78 4.31 -15.78 26.15
C PRO A 78 5.83 -15.75 26.40
N GLU A 79 6.21 -15.59 27.65
CA GLU A 79 7.55 -15.95 28.09
C GLU A 79 7.68 -17.43 27.75
N GLU A 80 8.48 -17.78 26.73
CA GLU A 80 8.95 -19.14 26.60
C GLU A 80 9.53 -19.48 27.97
N GLU A 81 8.86 -20.38 28.68
CA GLU A 81 9.31 -20.90 29.97
C GLU A 81 10.77 -21.27 29.78
N ALA A 82 11.66 -20.43 30.29
CA ALA A 82 13.07 -20.72 30.32
C ALA A 82 13.20 -21.95 31.21
N GLU A 83 13.21 -23.13 30.60
CA GLU A 83 13.56 -24.39 31.23
C GLU A 83 14.89 -24.17 31.95
N GLY A 84 14.79 -24.03 33.26
CA GLY A 84 15.85 -23.46 34.10
C GLY A 84 15.82 -24.10 35.47
N ASN A 85 16.30 -25.34 35.50
CA ASN A 85 16.77 -26.16 36.64
C ASN A 85 15.75 -27.02 37.40
#